data_AF-A0A7X8JFS2-F1
#
_entry.id   AF-A0A7X8JFS2-F1
#
_cell.length_a   1.000
_cell.length_b   1.000
_cell.length_c   1.000
_cell.angle_alpha   90.00
_cell.angle_beta   90.00
_cell.angle_gamma   90.00
#
_symmetry.space_group_name_H-M   'P 1'
#
loop_
_entity.id
_entity.type
_entity.pdbx_description
1 polymer ?
#
loop_
_entity_poly.entity_id
_entity_poly.type
_entity_poly.pdbx_seq_one_letter_code
_entity_poly.pdbx_strand_id
1 'polypeptide(L)'
;PSYGRGPNGELWKIEDEIYPLISQCMDILTDKPLFFLVNSYTTGLSPTVIGNMLRLTMQRRYGGNVTADEVGLPATATGLVLPCGAAGRWEA
;
A
#
# COMPACT_ATOMS: atom_id res chain seq x y z
N PRO A 1 5.25 4.13 7.16
CA PRO A 1 4.98 5.00 8.35
C PRO A 1 4.39 6.34 7.90
N SER A 2 3.57 7.04 8.69
CA SER A 2 3.08 8.39 8.31
C SER A 2 4.23 9.37 8.13
N TYR A 3 5.15 9.38 9.10
CA TYR A 3 6.32 10.22 9.17
C TYR A 3 7.54 9.38 9.55
N GLY A 4 8.71 9.73 9.03
CA GLY A 4 9.97 9.06 9.35
C GLY A 4 11.18 9.90 9.00
N ARG A 5 12.37 9.39 9.31
CA ARG A 5 13.63 9.96 8.86
C ARG A 5 14.53 8.88 8.28
N GLY A 6 15.18 9.21 7.18
CA GLY A 6 16.27 8.39 6.63
C GLY A 6 17.56 8.51 7.44
N PRO A 7 18.59 7.71 7.11
CA PRO A 7 19.87 7.69 7.83
C PRO A 7 20.59 9.03 7.90
N ASN A 8 20.40 9.91 6.91
CA ASN A 8 21.01 11.23 6.85
C ASN A 8 20.04 12.35 7.26
N GLY A 9 18.88 11.99 7.83
CA GLY A 9 17.87 12.94 8.28
C GLY A 9 16.84 13.32 7.21
N GLU A 10 16.84 12.65 6.05
CA GLU A 10 15.86 12.85 4.98
C GLU A 10 14.45 12.69 5.54
N LEU A 11 13.57 13.65 5.26
CA LEU A 11 12.21 13.59 5.77
C LEU A 11 11.39 12.61 4.94
N TRP A 12 10.79 11.62 5.60
CA TRP A 12 9.77 10.79 4.99
C TRP A 12 8.39 11.29 5.42
N LYS A 13 7.51 11.52 4.44
CA LYS A 13 6.07 11.65 4.65
C LYS A 13 5.37 10.73 3.65
N ILE A 14 4.51 9.84 4.14
CA ILE A 14 3.88 8.84 3.27
C ILE A 14 3.06 9.47 2.15
N GLU A 15 2.41 10.60 2.43
CA GLU A 15 1.56 11.32 1.48
C GLU A 15 2.34 11.84 0.26
N ASP A 16 3.59 12.21 0.47
CA ASP A 16 4.47 12.73 -0.57
C ASP A 16 5.24 11.59 -1.28
N GLU A 17 5.66 10.58 -0.52
CA GLU A 17 6.71 9.64 -0.95
C GLU A 17 6.19 8.26 -1.39
N ILE A 18 4.95 7.88 -1.06
CA ILE A 18 4.46 6.52 -1.36
C ILE A 18 4.37 6.21 -2.85
N TYR A 19 3.94 7.18 -3.67
CA TYR A 19 3.79 6.98 -5.10
C TYR A 19 5.15 6.87 -5.83
N PRO A 20 6.14 7.75 -5.57
CA PRO A 20 7.51 7.56 -6.03
C PRO A 20 8.10 6.22 -5.59
N LEU A 21 7.90 5.81 -4.34
CA LEU A 21 8.42 4.54 -3.82
C LEU A 21 7.84 3.34 -4.59
N ILE A 22 6.53 3.29 -4.81
CA ILE A 22 5.89 2.22 -5.61
C ILE A 22 6.53 2.15 -7.00
N SER A 23 6.70 3.29 -7.65
CA SER A 23 7.30 3.38 -8.99
C SER A 23 8.73 2.84 -9.01
N GLN A 24 9.55 3.21 -8.02
CA GLN A 24 10.93 2.70 -7.91
C GLN A 24 10.98 1.20 -7.63
N CYS A 25 10.07 0.67 -6.82
CA CYS A 25 10.00 -0.77 -6.60
C CYS A 25 9.70 -1.54 -7.90
N MET A 26 8.89 -0.96 -8.81
CA MET A 26 8.58 -1.60 -10.10
C MET A 26 9.79 -1.81 -11.00
N ASP A 27 10.85 -1.02 -10.82
CA ASP A 27 12.07 -1.12 -11.63
C ASP A 27 12.97 -2.30 -11.23
N ILE A 28 12.73 -2.87 -10.04
CA ILE A 28 13.48 -4.03 -9.51
C ILE A 28 12.63 -5.30 -9.44
N LEU A 29 11.39 -5.27 -9.93
CA LEU A 29 10.56 -6.47 -10.04
C LEU A 29 11.08 -7.37 -11.17
N THR A 30 10.87 -8.68 -11.01
CA THR A 30 11.05 -9.64 -12.10
C THR A 30 10.13 -9.30 -13.26
N ASP A 31 10.44 -9.75 -14.48
CA ASP A 31 9.61 -9.54 -15.67
C ASP A 31 8.16 -10.06 -15.53
N LYS A 32 7.93 -11.02 -14.64
CA LYS A 32 6.61 -11.62 -14.34
C LYS A 32 6.35 -11.63 -12.83
N PRO A 33 6.10 -10.47 -12.20
CA PRO A 33 5.86 -10.42 -10.76
C PRO A 33 4.52 -11.09 -10.43
N LEU A 34 4.44 -11.80 -9.31
CA LEU A 34 3.20 -12.49 -8.90
C LEU A 34 2.21 -11.54 -8.20
N PHE A 35 2.72 -10.65 -7.35
CA PHE A 35 1.91 -9.67 -6.62
C PHE A 35 2.78 -8.51 -6.12
N PHE A 36 2.11 -7.44 -5.70
CA PHE A 36 2.70 -6.29 -5.02
C PHE A 36 1.75 -5.82 -3.92
N LEU A 37 2.26 -5.61 -2.70
CA LEU A 37 1.44 -5.28 -1.54
C LEU A 37 1.91 -3.98 -0.91
N VAL A 38 0.97 -3.04 -0.77
CA VAL A 38 1.11 -1.85 0.07
C VAL A 38 0.33 -2.11 1.35
N ASN A 39 0.98 -1.98 2.49
CA ASN A 39 0.35 -2.01 3.80
C ASN A 39 0.66 -0.70 4.53
N SER A 40 -0.38 -0.06 5.07
CA SER A 40 -0.27 1.15 5.86
C SER A 40 -1.07 1.01 7.15
N TYR A 41 -0.42 1.20 8.29
CA TYR A 41 -1.09 1.36 9.59
C TYR A 41 -1.50 2.81 9.87
N THR A 42 -1.36 3.71 8.89
CA THR A 42 -1.67 5.12 9.04
C THR A 42 -3.15 5.36 8.74
N THR A 43 -3.81 6.17 9.58
CA THR A 43 -5.22 6.52 9.37
C THR A 43 -5.45 7.52 8.23
N GLY A 44 -4.39 8.21 7.78
CA GLY A 44 -4.47 9.24 6.74
C GLY A 44 -4.51 8.71 5.31
N LEU A 45 -4.20 7.43 5.08
CA LEU A 45 -4.15 6.84 3.74
C LEU A 45 -5.29 5.83 3.56
N SER A 46 -6.33 6.22 2.82
CA SER A 46 -7.49 5.35 2.62
C SER A 46 -7.19 4.18 1.68
N PRO A 47 -7.88 3.03 1.83
CA PRO A 47 -7.76 1.91 0.89
C PRO A 47 -8.00 2.32 -0.56
N THR A 48 -8.96 3.22 -0.81
CA THR A 48 -9.26 3.75 -2.15
C THR A 48 -8.06 4.44 -2.80
N VAL A 49 -7.32 5.26 -2.04
CA VAL A 49 -6.13 5.94 -2.55
C VAL A 49 -5.05 4.92 -2.91
N ILE A 50 -4.80 3.94 -2.04
CA ILE A 50 -3.84 2.85 -2.31
C ILE A 50 -4.24 2.09 -3.58
N GLY A 51 -5.52 1.71 -3.70
CA GLY A 51 -6.04 1.04 -4.88
C GLY A 51 -5.82 1.86 -6.15
N ASN A 52 -6.13 3.16 -6.15
CA ASN A 52 -5.92 4.03 -7.30
C ASN A 52 -4.44 4.12 -7.70
N MET A 53 -3.52 4.22 -6.73
CA MET A 53 -2.09 4.22 -7.01
C MET A 53 -1.65 2.91 -7.69
N LEU A 54 -2.09 1.75 -7.18
CA LEU A 54 -1.77 0.45 -7.77
C LEU A 54 -2.38 0.28 -9.17
N ARG A 55 -3.56 0.85 -9.43
CA ARG A 55 -4.16 0.86 -10.78
C ARG A 55 -3.35 1.70 -11.76
N LEU A 56 -2.89 2.88 -11.33
CA LEU A 56 -2.09 3.79 -12.15
C LEU A 56 -0.67 3.29 -12.40
N THR A 57 -0.17 2.39 -11.56
CA THR A 57 1.21 1.88 -11.58
C THR A 57 1.27 0.40 -12.00
N MET A 58 1.09 -0.52 -11.06
CA MET A 58 1.19 -1.96 -11.23
C MET A 58 0.22 -2.48 -12.29
N GLN A 59 -1.08 -2.16 -12.18
CA GLN A 59 -2.09 -2.67 -13.11
C GLN A 59 -1.86 -2.14 -14.53
N ARG A 60 -1.48 -0.88 -14.65
CA ARG A 60 -1.18 -0.25 -15.93
C ARG A 60 0.00 -0.91 -16.65
N ARG A 61 1.04 -1.32 -15.93
CA ARG A 61 2.25 -1.93 -16.52
C ARG A 61 2.10 -3.44 -16.73
N TYR A 62 1.50 -4.15 -15.79
CA TYR A 62 1.51 -5.62 -15.73
C TYR A 62 0.13 -6.27 -15.96
N GLY A 63 -0.95 -5.50 -16.11
CA GLY A 63 -2.31 -6.04 -16.20
C GLY A 63 -2.82 -6.52 -14.83
N GLY A 64 -3.55 -7.63 -14.77
CA GLY A 64 -3.98 -8.23 -13.51
C GLY A 64 -5.06 -7.44 -12.74
N ASN A 65 -5.19 -7.73 -11.45
CA ASN A 65 -6.25 -7.24 -10.58
C ASN A 65 -5.70 -6.44 -9.39
N VAL A 66 -6.52 -5.48 -8.92
CA VAL A 66 -6.22 -4.68 -7.73
C VAL A 66 -7.37 -4.81 -6.75
N THR A 67 -7.05 -5.25 -5.53
CA THR A 67 -7.93 -5.26 -4.36
C THR A 67 -7.37 -4.32 -3.31
N ALA A 68 -8.20 -3.48 -2.70
CA ALA A 68 -7.79 -2.63 -1.60
C ALA A 68 -8.91 -2.56 -0.57
N ASP A 69 -8.55 -2.72 0.70
CA ASP A 69 -9.49 -2.74 1.82
C ASP A 69 -8.80 -2.36 3.14
N GLU A 70 -9.57 -2.26 4.21
CA GLU A 70 -9.05 -2.08 5.56
C GLU A 70 -8.45 -3.37 6.12
N VAL A 71 -7.38 -3.23 6.89
CA VAL A 71 -6.85 -4.30 7.72
C VAL A 71 -7.59 -4.26 9.04
N GLY A 72 -8.28 -5.35 9.38
CA GLY A 72 -9.08 -5.46 10.59
C GLY A 72 -8.63 -6.59 11.52
N LEU A 73 -8.77 -6.39 12.83
CA LEU A 73 -8.60 -7.43 13.84
C LEU A 73 -9.96 -7.81 14.46
N PRO A 74 -10.43 -9.06 14.34
CA PRO A 74 -11.71 -9.48 14.89
C PRO A 74 -11.65 -9.57 16.42
N ALA A 75 -12.51 -8.82 17.11
CA ALA A 75 -12.64 -8.84 18.57
C ALA A 75 -13.69 -9.87 19.01
N THR A 76 -13.23 -10.96 19.64
CA THR A 76 -14.10 -12.09 20.02
C THR A 76 -15.17 -11.75 21.04
N ALA A 77 -14.92 -10.79 21.94
CA ALA A 77 -15.85 -10.42 23.00
C ALA A 77 -17.06 -9.60 22.50
N THR A 78 -16.91 -8.83 21.42
CA THR A 78 -17.94 -7.93 20.89
C THR A 78 -18.48 -8.34 19.52
N GLY A 79 -17.74 -9.18 18.79
CA GLY A 79 -18.02 -9.50 17.38
C GLY A 79 -17.69 -8.37 16.40
N LEU A 80 -17.11 -7.27 16.88
CA LEU A 80 -16.68 -6.15 16.03
C LEU A 80 -15.31 -6.41 15.41
N VAL A 81 -15.01 -5.71 14.32
CA VAL A 81 -13.67 -5.68 13.71
C VAL A 81 -12.99 -4.36 14.09
N LEU A 82 -11.80 -4.45 14.69
CA LEU A 82 -10.99 -3.30 15.06
C LEU A 82 -10.17 -2.83 13.86
N PRO A 83 -10.31 -1.57 13.41
CA PRO A 83 -9.53 -1.05 12.30
C PRO A 83 -8.05 -0.93 12.69
N CYS A 84 -7.17 -1.49 11.88
CA CYS A 84 -5.73 -1.58 12.13
C CYS A 84 -4.88 -1.02 10.98
N GLY A 85 -5.51 -0.56 9.90
CA GLY A 85 -4.83 0.05 8.77
C GLY A 85 -5.58 -0.12 7.47
N ALA A 86 -4.89 0.16 6.37
CA ALA A 86 -5.34 -0.06 5.01
C ALA A 86 -4.30 -0.87 4.25
N ALA A 87 -4.77 -1.73 3.35
CA ALA A 87 -3.92 -2.50 2.46
C ALA A 87 -4.42 -2.38 1.02
N GLY A 88 -3.48 -2.47 0.09
CA GLY A 88 -3.77 -2.63 -1.32
C GLY A 88 -2.83 -3.67 -1.92
N ARG A 89 -3.41 -4.61 -2.67
CA ARG A 89 -2.70 -5.68 -3.34
C ARG A 89 -2.99 -5.62 -4.82
N TRP A 90 -1.93 -5.60 -5.61
CA TRP A 90 -1.98 -5.98 -7.02
C TRP A 90 -1.55 -7.45 -7.14
N GLU A 91 -2.18 -8.20 -8.04
CA GLU A 91 -1.78 -9.55 -8.42
C GLU A 91 -2.01 -9.78 -9.92
N ALA A 92 -1.12 -10.57 -10.54
CA ALA A 92 -1.09 -10.81 -11.98
C ALA A 92 -2.34 -11.54 -12.52
#